data_AF-A0A9D1B4I6-F1
#
_entry.id   AF-A0A9D1B4I6-F1
#
_cell.length_a   1.000
_cell.length_b   1.000
_cell.length_c   1.000
_cell.angle_alpha   90.00
_cell.angle_beta   90.00
_cell.angle_gamma   90.00
#
_symmetry.space_group_name_H-M   'P 1'
#
loop_
_entity.id
_entity.type
_entity.pdbx_description
1 polymer ?
#
loop_
_entity_poly.entity_id
_entity_poly.type
_entity_poly.pdbx_seq_one_letter_code
_entity_poly.pdbx_strand_id
1 'polypeptide(L)'
;MVGKKNIVFGFLYLVLTAALGPYMVKTLFPDIRQAAAERQQAMAELQLLASNDFERDLEAVPAADLARDNARALLGLNRHLQAESRLGDIKGGPHAHGNLEALLNIAAGVALVFVAAAGWLKQLVSWLFILGALLHSGVLYLAIVFELGWAQQLLGLGIGPVLLLAALLLMGLVAITGWRGEPVQDG
;
A
#
# COMPACT_ATOMS: atom_id res chain seq x y z
N MET A 1 -0.47 30.88 8.59
CA MET A 1 -0.60 30.05 7.37
C MET A 1 -0.93 28.62 7.75
N VAL A 2 -2.23 28.32 7.93
CA VAL A 2 -2.74 27.01 8.36
C VAL A 2 -2.25 25.90 7.43
N GLY A 3 -2.21 26.14 6.12
CA GLY A 3 -1.78 25.14 5.14
C GLY A 3 -0.34 24.62 5.30
N LYS A 4 0.55 25.40 5.94
CA LYS A 4 1.95 25.00 6.14
C LYS A 4 2.08 23.67 6.89
N LYS A 5 1.19 23.39 7.84
CA LYS A 5 1.26 22.14 8.62
C LYS A 5 1.00 20.90 7.77
N ASN A 6 0.05 20.94 6.83
CA ASN A 6 -0.19 19.81 5.93
C ASN A 6 0.95 19.63 4.94
N ILE A 7 1.59 20.71 4.47
CA ILE A 7 2.75 20.62 3.59
C ILE A 7 3.89 19.89 4.30
N VAL A 8 4.24 20.34 5.51
CA VAL A 8 5.30 19.72 6.32
C VAL A 8 4.97 18.27 6.64
N PHE A 9 3.76 18.01 7.15
CA PHE A 9 3.28 16.66 7.42
C PHE A 9 3.38 15.78 6.17
N GLY A 10 2.84 16.24 5.04
CA GLY A 10 2.78 15.48 3.80
C GLY A 10 4.17 15.15 3.26
N PHE A 11 5.16 16.06 3.30
CA PHE A 11 6.52 15.72 2.90
C PHE A 11 7.19 14.70 3.83
N LEU A 12 7.05 14.86 5.15
CA LEU A 12 7.59 13.89 6.11
C LEU A 12 6.93 12.52 5.94
N TYR A 13 5.62 12.52 5.76
CA TYR A 13 4.84 11.31 5.57
C TYR A 13 5.18 10.61 4.25
N LEU A 14 5.36 11.38 3.17
CA LEU A 14 5.79 10.86 1.87
C LEU A 14 7.16 10.17 1.97
N VAL A 15 8.11 10.73 2.71
CA VAL A 15 9.42 10.10 2.90
C VAL A 15 9.27 8.75 3.58
N LEU A 16 8.45 8.67 4.64
CA LEU A 16 8.21 7.43 5.39
C LEU A 16 7.52 6.37 4.52
N THR A 17 6.49 6.75 3.77
CA THR A 17 5.71 5.81 2.97
C THR A 17 6.47 5.41 1.72
N ALA A 18 7.14 6.33 1.02
CA ALA A 18 7.93 6.04 -0.17
C ALA A 18 9.16 5.17 0.15
N ALA A 19 9.72 5.25 1.36
CA ALA A 19 10.78 4.35 1.81
C ALA A 19 10.38 2.87 1.83
N LEU A 20 9.08 2.55 1.84
CA LEU A 20 8.61 1.18 1.65
C LEU A 20 8.99 0.61 0.28
N GLY A 21 9.12 1.44 -0.77
CA GLY A 21 9.56 1.01 -2.09
C GLY A 21 10.93 0.32 -2.05
N PRO A 22 12.00 1.03 -1.64
CA PRO A 22 13.32 0.45 -1.43
C PRO A 22 13.35 -0.70 -0.43
N TYR A 23 12.56 -0.64 0.65
CA TYR A 23 12.43 -1.74 1.60
C TYR A 23 11.95 -3.02 0.91
N MET A 24 10.84 -2.97 0.19
CA MET A 24 10.29 -4.12 -0.54
C MET A 24 11.33 -4.72 -1.50
N VAL A 25 12.04 -3.87 -2.26
CA VAL A 25 13.09 -4.32 -3.19
C VAL A 25 14.24 -5.01 -2.48
N LYS A 26 14.64 -4.52 -1.30
CA LYS A 26 15.77 -5.07 -0.56
C LYS A 26 15.42 -6.33 0.23
N THR A 27 14.22 -6.41 0.80
CA THR A 27 13.87 -7.46 1.76
C THR A 27 12.92 -8.52 1.22
N LEU A 28 12.02 -8.19 0.29
CA LEU A 28 10.99 -9.13 -0.18
C LEU A 28 11.28 -9.70 -1.57
N PHE A 29 11.87 -8.90 -2.47
CA PHE A 29 12.19 -9.36 -3.82
C PHE A 29 13.17 -10.54 -3.86
N PRO A 30 14.20 -10.65 -2.99
CA PRO A 30 15.06 -11.83 -2.96
C PRO A 30 14.28 -13.12 -2.73
N ASP A 31 13.39 -13.14 -1.72
CA ASP A 31 12.57 -14.30 -1.36
C ASP A 31 11.60 -14.68 -2.49
N ILE A 32 10.98 -13.68 -3.12
CA ILE A 32 10.08 -13.90 -4.27
C ILE A 32 10.85 -14.50 -5.45
N ARG A 33 12.06 -14.00 -5.75
CA ARG A 33 12.90 -14.54 -6.84
C ARG A 33 13.33 -15.97 -6.56
N GLN A 34 13.72 -16.27 -5.32
CA GLN A 34 14.06 -17.63 -4.92
C GLN A 34 12.84 -18.57 -5.07
N ALA A 35 11.69 -18.18 -4.52
CA ALA A 35 10.47 -18.98 -4.61
C ALA A 35 10.00 -19.15 -6.08
N ALA A 36 10.16 -18.12 -6.91
CA ALA A 36 9.86 -18.19 -8.34
C ALA A 36 10.78 -19.18 -9.07
N ALA A 37 12.08 -19.20 -8.74
CA ALA A 37 13.03 -20.15 -9.31
C ALA A 37 12.71 -21.60 -8.91
N GLU A 38 12.44 -21.85 -7.62
CA GLU A 38 12.02 -23.16 -7.10
C GLU A 38 10.74 -23.65 -7.78
N ARG A 39 9.72 -22.78 -7.89
CA ARG A 39 8.48 -23.08 -8.62
C ARG A 39 8.75 -23.39 -10.09
N GLN A 40 9.55 -22.56 -10.77
CA GLN A 40 9.81 -22.71 -12.20
C GLN A 40 10.48 -24.04 -12.51
N GLN A 41 11.45 -24.46 -11.69
CA GLN A 41 12.12 -25.74 -11.86
C GLN A 41 11.14 -26.91 -11.68
N ALA A 42 10.39 -26.95 -10.58
CA ALA A 42 9.47 -28.05 -10.30
C ALA A 42 8.31 -28.14 -11.32
N MET A 43 7.81 -27.00 -11.80
CA MET A 43 6.77 -26.97 -12.83
C MET A 43 7.31 -27.40 -14.21
N ALA A 44 8.55 -27.03 -14.55
CA ALA A 44 9.17 -27.45 -15.81
C ALA A 44 9.39 -28.97 -15.86
N GLU A 45 9.81 -29.58 -14.75
CA GLU A 45 9.97 -31.03 -14.63
C GLU A 45 8.62 -31.75 -14.86
N LEU A 46 7.54 -31.28 -14.23
CA LEU A 46 6.20 -31.84 -14.44
C LEU A 46 5.67 -31.64 -15.85
N GLN A 47 5.92 -30.47 -16.44
CA GLN A 47 5.49 -30.18 -17.80
C GLN A 47 6.20 -31.10 -18.81
N LEU A 48 7.49 -31.39 -18.58
CA LEU A 48 8.24 -32.34 -19.39
C LEU A 48 7.65 -33.75 -19.28
N LEU A 49 7.39 -34.22 -18.06
CA LEU A 49 6.75 -35.52 -17.83
C LEU A 49 5.38 -35.61 -18.51
N ALA A 50 4.52 -34.59 -18.34
CA ALA A 50 3.21 -34.55 -18.97
C ALA A 50 3.29 -34.51 -20.51
N SER A 51 4.35 -33.91 -21.07
CA SER A 51 4.57 -33.88 -22.52
C SER A 51 5.11 -35.20 -23.10
N ASN A 52 5.66 -36.06 -22.24
CA ASN A 52 6.28 -37.33 -22.59
C ASN A 52 5.52 -38.53 -22.00
N ASP A 53 4.18 -38.44 -21.94
CA ASP A 53 3.26 -39.47 -21.42
C ASP A 53 3.64 -40.04 -20.04
N PHE A 54 4.21 -39.18 -19.19
CA PHE A 54 4.71 -39.50 -17.86
C PHE A 54 5.87 -40.52 -17.83
N GLU A 55 6.70 -40.52 -18.87
CA GLU A 55 7.92 -41.31 -18.95
C GLU A 55 9.17 -40.50 -18.60
N ARG A 56 10.13 -41.15 -17.92
CA ARG A 56 11.49 -40.66 -17.68
C ARG A 56 12.45 -41.74 -18.16
N ASP A 57 13.41 -41.36 -19.01
CA ASP A 57 14.38 -42.29 -19.60
C ASP A 57 13.73 -43.49 -20.34
N LEU A 58 12.60 -43.25 -21.03
CA LEU A 58 11.78 -44.26 -21.74
C LEU A 58 11.07 -45.27 -20.83
N GLU A 59 11.01 -45.00 -19.53
CA GLU A 59 10.28 -45.82 -18.56
C GLU A 59 9.13 -45.01 -17.93
N ALA A 60 7.97 -45.66 -17.78
CA ALA A 60 6.83 -45.06 -17.11
C ALA A 60 7.18 -44.74 -15.65
N VAL A 61 6.99 -43.48 -15.24
CA VAL A 61 7.26 -43.07 -13.87
C VAL A 61 6.23 -43.70 -12.92
N PRO A 62 6.65 -44.33 -11.81
CA PRO A 62 5.73 -44.88 -10.83
C PRO A 62 4.76 -43.83 -10.29
N ALA A 63 3.49 -44.21 -10.10
CA ALA A 63 2.45 -43.30 -9.60
C ALA A 63 2.82 -42.61 -8.28
N ALA A 64 3.57 -43.29 -7.41
CA ALA A 64 4.05 -42.72 -6.14
C ALA A 64 5.06 -41.57 -6.35
N ASP A 65 5.92 -41.67 -7.36
CA ASP A 65 6.92 -40.64 -7.67
C ASP A 65 6.28 -39.48 -8.44
N LEU A 66 5.34 -39.76 -9.35
CA LEU A 66 4.50 -38.72 -9.97
C LEU A 66 3.73 -37.91 -8.91
N ALA A 67 3.16 -38.58 -7.91
CA ALA A 67 2.45 -37.90 -6.83
C ALA A 67 3.39 -36.99 -5.99
N ARG A 68 4.63 -37.43 -5.75
CA ARG A 68 5.65 -36.63 -5.04
C ARG A 68 6.10 -35.42 -5.87
N ASP A 69 6.35 -35.60 -7.16
CA ASP A 69 6.74 -34.52 -8.07
C ASP A 69 5.60 -33.48 -8.19
N ASN A 70 4.35 -33.93 -8.28
CA ASN A 70 3.18 -33.04 -8.24
C ASN A 70 3.07 -32.27 -6.92
N ALA A 71 3.19 -32.96 -5.78
CA ALA A 71 3.16 -32.31 -4.47
C ALA A 71 4.27 -31.27 -4.32
N ARG A 72 5.50 -31.56 -4.81
CA ARG A 72 6.62 -30.62 -4.81
C ARG A 72 6.29 -29.35 -5.60
N ALA A 73 5.75 -29.49 -6.80
CA ALA A 73 5.40 -28.34 -7.62
C ALA A 73 4.28 -27.49 -7.02
N LEU A 74 3.23 -28.13 -6.46
CA LEU A 74 2.16 -27.43 -5.76
C LEU A 74 2.66 -26.65 -4.54
N LEU A 75 3.56 -27.25 -3.75
CA LEU A 75 4.20 -26.56 -2.62
C LEU A 75 5.09 -25.40 -3.08
N GLY A 76 5.84 -25.57 -4.17
CA GLY A 76 6.63 -24.50 -4.80
C GLY A 76 5.76 -23.34 -5.28
N LEU A 77 4.61 -23.65 -5.91
CA LEU A 77 3.62 -22.65 -6.31
C LEU A 77 3.05 -21.91 -5.11
N ASN A 78 2.61 -22.63 -4.07
CA ASN A 78 2.07 -22.02 -2.87
C ASN A 78 3.10 -21.10 -2.18
N ARG A 79 4.36 -21.54 -2.07
CA ARG A 79 5.44 -20.71 -1.52
C ARG A 79 5.63 -19.42 -2.31
N HIS A 80 5.64 -19.50 -3.65
CA HIS A 80 5.74 -18.31 -4.49
C HIS A 80 4.56 -17.36 -4.30
N LEU A 81 3.33 -17.87 -4.28
CA LEU A 81 2.13 -17.07 -4.06
C LEU A 81 2.13 -16.38 -2.69
N GLN A 82 2.57 -17.06 -1.63
CA GLN A 82 2.70 -16.46 -0.30
C GLN A 82 3.78 -15.37 -0.26
N ALA A 83 4.90 -15.57 -0.96
CA ALA A 83 5.94 -14.56 -1.04
C ALA A 83 5.43 -13.31 -1.78
N GLU A 84 4.65 -13.48 -2.85
CA GLU A 84 4.03 -12.36 -3.58
C GLU A 84 2.91 -11.68 -2.79
N SER A 85 2.12 -12.42 -2.01
CA SER A 85 0.99 -11.82 -1.29
C SER A 85 1.45 -10.73 -0.33
N ARG A 86 2.54 -10.97 0.41
CA ARG A 86 3.11 -9.98 1.34
C ARG A 86 3.60 -8.72 0.61
N LEU A 87 4.20 -8.88 -0.56
CA LEU A 87 4.58 -7.74 -1.40
C LEU A 87 3.33 -6.97 -1.86
N GLY A 88 2.30 -7.69 -2.30
CA GLY A 88 1.02 -7.14 -2.70
C GLY A 88 0.37 -6.30 -1.60
N ASP A 89 0.36 -6.82 -0.37
CA ASP A 89 -0.23 -6.17 0.80
C ASP A 89 0.46 -4.85 1.11
N ILE A 90 1.81 -4.82 1.13
CA ILE A 90 2.57 -3.57 1.41
C ILE A 90 2.44 -2.59 0.25
N LYS A 91 2.60 -3.07 -1.00
CA LYS A 91 2.58 -2.23 -2.21
C LYS A 91 1.21 -1.58 -2.40
N GLY A 92 0.14 -2.38 -2.32
CA GLY A 92 -1.24 -1.94 -2.51
C GLY A 92 -1.82 -1.20 -1.31
N GLY A 93 -1.40 -1.57 -0.09
CA GLY A 93 -1.85 -0.93 1.14
C GLY A 93 -1.02 0.31 1.51
N PRO A 94 -0.15 0.22 2.53
CA PRO A 94 0.51 1.38 3.14
C PRO A 94 1.40 2.17 2.20
N HIS A 95 2.02 1.54 1.19
CA HIS A 95 2.84 2.27 0.22
C HIS A 95 1.99 3.14 -0.70
N ALA A 96 1.02 2.56 -1.42
CA ALA A 96 0.20 3.30 -2.37
C ALA A 96 -0.70 4.34 -1.69
N HIS A 97 -1.46 3.93 -0.66
CA HIS A 97 -2.35 4.85 0.06
C HIS A 97 -1.55 5.91 0.83
N GLY A 98 -0.44 5.54 1.46
CA GLY A 98 0.42 6.48 2.16
C GLY A 98 0.97 7.58 1.26
N ASN A 99 1.49 7.20 0.09
CA ASN A 99 1.99 8.16 -0.89
C ASN A 99 0.88 9.09 -1.40
N LEU A 100 -0.31 8.54 -1.71
CA LEU A 100 -1.45 9.34 -2.17
C LEU A 100 -1.91 10.34 -1.10
N GLU A 101 -2.05 9.90 0.14
CA GLU A 101 -2.50 10.74 1.26
C GLU A 101 -1.47 11.79 1.67
N ALA A 102 -0.18 11.47 1.52
CA ALA A 102 0.90 12.44 1.65
C ALA A 102 0.77 13.55 0.60
N LEU A 103 0.59 13.19 -0.67
CA LEU A 103 0.39 14.14 -1.76
C LEU A 103 -0.90 14.96 -1.58
N LEU A 104 -1.99 14.33 -1.13
CA LEU A 104 -3.24 15.03 -0.80
C LEU A 104 -3.04 16.05 0.32
N ASN A 105 -2.27 15.72 1.35
CA ASN A 105 -1.93 16.68 2.41
C ASN A 105 -1.10 17.85 1.87
N ILE A 106 -0.10 17.59 1.01
CA ILE A 106 0.67 18.67 0.37
C ILE A 106 -0.25 19.57 -0.47
N ALA A 107 -1.07 18.97 -1.34
CA ALA A 107 -1.98 19.69 -2.21
C ALA A 107 -3.02 20.51 -1.42
N ALA A 108 -3.64 19.90 -0.40
CA ALA A 108 -4.58 20.59 0.49
C ALA A 108 -3.89 21.73 1.27
N GLY A 109 -2.67 21.51 1.74
CA GLY A 109 -1.87 22.52 2.41
C GLY A 109 -1.57 23.71 1.51
N VAL A 110 -1.19 23.46 0.26
CA VAL A 110 -1.02 24.52 -0.75
C VAL A 110 -2.36 25.23 -0.99
N ALA A 111 -3.45 24.50 -1.22
CA ALA A 111 -4.76 25.10 -1.46
C ALA A 111 -5.23 25.99 -0.29
N LEU A 112 -5.03 25.57 0.97
CA LEU A 112 -5.38 26.33 2.17
C LEU A 112 -4.62 27.65 2.30
N VAL A 113 -3.45 27.79 1.66
CA VAL A 113 -2.72 29.06 1.59
C VAL A 113 -3.43 30.07 0.70
N PHE A 114 -4.11 29.63 -0.35
CA PHE A 114 -4.76 30.49 -1.36
C PHE A 114 -6.24 30.75 -1.10
N VAL A 115 -6.83 30.12 -0.07
CA VAL A 115 -8.25 30.28 0.25
C VAL A 115 -8.45 31.27 1.38
N ALA A 116 -9.33 32.24 1.19
CA ALA A 116 -9.86 33.12 2.22
C ALA A 116 -11.10 32.49 2.87
N ALA A 117 -10.92 31.98 4.08
CA ALA A 117 -11.98 31.41 4.91
C ALA A 117 -11.67 31.66 6.39
N ALA A 118 -12.65 31.47 7.26
CA ALA A 118 -12.46 31.59 8.70
C ALA A 118 -11.31 30.67 9.17
N GLY A 119 -10.43 31.19 10.05
CA GLY A 119 -9.24 30.47 10.49
C GLY A 119 -9.56 29.09 11.08
N TRP A 120 -10.62 28.98 11.88
CA TRP A 120 -11.07 27.71 12.45
C TRP A 120 -11.48 26.67 11.39
N LEU A 121 -12.08 27.12 10.27
CA LEU A 121 -12.53 26.23 9.21
C LEU A 121 -11.33 25.68 8.42
N LYS A 122 -10.32 26.53 8.15
CA LYS A 122 -9.04 26.07 7.60
C LYS A 122 -8.37 25.06 8.53
N GLN A 123 -8.40 25.32 9.84
CA GLN A 123 -7.82 24.42 10.85
C GLN A 123 -8.52 23.07 10.86
N LEU A 124 -9.86 23.06 10.81
CA LEU A 124 -10.68 21.85 10.72
C LEU A 124 -10.30 21.03 9.48
N VAL A 125 -10.37 21.61 8.28
CA VAL A 125 -10.02 20.92 7.02
C VAL A 125 -8.61 20.33 7.09
N SER A 126 -7.66 21.13 7.55
CA SER A 126 -6.28 20.69 7.70
C SER A 126 -6.14 19.49 8.64
N TRP A 127 -6.79 19.54 9.82
CA TRP A 127 -6.72 18.43 10.78
C TRP A 127 -7.43 17.18 10.27
N LEU A 128 -8.55 17.32 9.54
CA LEU A 128 -9.22 16.18 8.92
C LEU A 128 -8.32 15.45 7.91
N PHE A 129 -7.54 16.17 7.10
CA PHE A 129 -6.56 15.54 6.21
C PHE A 129 -5.44 14.80 6.95
N ILE A 130 -4.91 15.39 8.02
CA ILE A 130 -3.81 14.79 8.79
C ILE A 130 -4.31 13.56 9.56
N LEU A 131 -5.40 13.72 10.31
CA LEU A 131 -5.98 12.62 11.09
C LEU A 131 -6.55 11.54 10.18
N GLY A 132 -7.16 11.90 9.06
CA GLY A 132 -7.59 10.95 8.04
C GLY A 132 -6.44 10.13 7.50
N ALA A 133 -5.30 10.76 7.17
CA ALA A 133 -4.13 10.05 6.69
C ALA A 133 -3.53 9.11 7.75
N LEU A 134 -3.40 9.59 8.99
CA LEU A 134 -2.91 8.78 10.10
C LEU A 134 -3.82 7.59 10.40
N LEU A 135 -5.14 7.80 10.41
CA LEU A 135 -6.13 6.76 10.72
C LEU A 135 -6.46 5.84 9.53
N HIS A 136 -6.00 6.16 8.32
CA HIS A 136 -6.14 5.32 7.14
C HIS A 136 -4.80 4.67 6.77
N SER A 137 -3.96 5.33 5.98
CA SER A 137 -2.67 4.76 5.58
C SER A 137 -1.69 4.57 6.74
N GLY A 138 -1.79 5.37 7.80
CA GLY A 138 -0.90 5.25 8.96
C GLY A 138 -1.21 3.98 9.74
N VAL A 139 -2.49 3.67 9.92
CA VAL A 139 -2.91 2.40 10.52
C VAL A 139 -2.65 1.23 9.58
N LEU A 140 -2.79 1.38 8.25
CA LEU A 140 -2.34 0.35 7.29
C LEU A 140 -0.84 0.04 7.47
N TYR A 141 -0.02 1.05 7.73
CA TYR A 141 1.41 0.87 8.00
C TYR A 141 1.61 0.01 9.26
N LEU A 142 0.92 0.35 10.35
CA LEU A 142 0.98 -0.41 11.60
C LEU A 142 0.45 -1.85 11.45
N ALA A 143 -0.62 -2.02 10.68
CA ALA A 143 -1.33 -3.28 10.56
C ALA A 143 -0.65 -4.27 9.60
N ILE A 144 0.00 -3.77 8.54
CA ILE A 144 0.59 -4.60 7.48
C ILE A 144 2.11 -4.67 7.61
N VAL A 145 2.81 -3.55 7.89
CA VAL A 145 4.28 -3.55 7.98
C VAL A 145 4.75 -4.04 9.35
N PHE A 146 4.08 -3.61 10.42
CA PHE A 146 4.40 -4.03 11.78
C PHE A 146 3.52 -5.16 12.31
N GLU A 147 2.57 -5.64 11.50
CA GLU A 147 1.71 -6.80 11.82
C GLU A 147 0.98 -6.66 13.17
N LEU A 148 0.62 -5.42 13.56
CA LEU A 148 -0.05 -5.13 14.82
C LEU A 148 -1.55 -5.45 14.71
N GLY A 149 -2.00 -6.53 15.35
CA GLY A 149 -3.39 -7.00 15.24
C GLY A 149 -4.47 -5.99 15.68
N TRP A 150 -4.17 -5.13 16.65
CA TRP A 150 -5.12 -4.06 17.07
C TRP A 150 -5.32 -2.99 15.98
N ALA A 151 -4.33 -2.78 15.12
CA ALA A 151 -4.41 -1.81 14.03
C ALA A 151 -5.40 -2.27 12.95
N GLN A 152 -5.51 -3.59 12.72
CA GLN A 152 -6.53 -4.17 11.83
C GLN A 152 -7.95 -3.88 12.32
N GLN A 153 -8.19 -3.97 13.63
CA GLN A 153 -9.49 -3.65 14.22
C GLN A 153 -9.84 -2.16 14.03
N LEU A 154 -8.84 -1.28 14.21
CA LEU A 154 -9.02 0.15 14.01
C LEU A 154 -9.32 0.52 12.55
N LEU A 155 -8.66 -0.14 11.58
CA LEU A 155 -8.98 -0.01 10.16
C LEU A 155 -10.42 -0.41 9.85
N GLY A 156 -10.89 -1.48 10.48
CA GLY A 156 -12.26 -1.98 10.32
C GLY A 156 -13.35 -0.96 10.71
N LEU A 157 -13.02 0.05 11.52
CA LEU A 157 -13.97 1.13 11.86
C LEU A 157 -14.18 2.12 10.71
N GLY A 158 -13.30 2.16 9.70
CA GLY A 158 -13.45 3.03 8.52
C GLY A 158 -13.33 4.53 8.80
N ILE A 159 -12.89 4.93 10.00
CA ILE A 159 -12.83 6.34 10.42
C ILE A 159 -11.89 7.14 9.51
N GLY A 160 -10.69 6.61 9.20
CA GLY A 160 -9.71 7.29 8.36
C GLY A 160 -10.26 7.72 6.98
N PRO A 161 -10.80 6.79 6.17
CA PRO A 161 -11.45 7.13 4.90
C PRO A 161 -12.57 8.16 5.02
N VAL A 162 -13.43 8.04 6.05
CA VAL A 162 -14.53 9.00 6.29
C VAL A 162 -13.99 10.41 6.54
N LEU A 163 -12.93 10.54 7.35
CA LEU A 163 -12.28 11.83 7.61
C LEU A 163 -11.65 12.41 6.34
N LEU A 164 -10.99 11.59 5.51
CA LEU A 164 -10.41 12.03 4.24
C LEU A 164 -11.49 12.53 3.26
N LEU A 165 -12.61 11.82 3.14
CA LEU A 165 -13.73 12.23 2.30
C LEU A 165 -14.37 13.53 2.80
N ALA A 166 -14.56 13.66 4.12
CA ALA A 166 -15.05 14.90 4.71
C ALA A 166 -14.07 16.07 4.47
N ALA A 167 -12.76 15.83 4.58
CA ALA A 167 -11.74 16.83 4.31
C ALA A 167 -11.78 17.29 2.84
N LEU A 168 -11.88 16.34 1.90
CA LEU A 168 -11.99 16.63 0.45
C LEU A 168 -13.23 17.46 0.14
N LEU A 169 -14.39 17.06 0.67
CA LEU A 169 -15.64 17.78 0.48
C LEU A 169 -15.56 19.21 1.02
N LEU A 170 -15.12 19.37 2.26
CA LEU A 170 -15.00 20.69 2.89
C LEU A 170 -13.97 21.56 2.18
N MET A 171 -12.82 21.01 1.77
CA MET A 171 -11.82 21.74 1.00
C MET A 171 -12.39 22.22 -0.33
N GLY A 172 -13.18 21.39 -1.04
CA GLY A 172 -13.86 21.78 -2.27
C GLY A 172 -14.84 22.94 -2.05
N LEU A 173 -15.69 22.86 -1.04
CA LEU A 173 -16.65 23.92 -0.70
C LEU A 173 -15.95 25.25 -0.32
N VAL A 174 -14.89 25.14 0.47
CA VAL A 174 -14.09 26.29 0.92
C VAL A 174 -13.32 26.90 -0.24
N ALA A 175 -12.79 26.09 -1.17
CA ALA A 175 -12.14 26.59 -2.38
C ALA A 175 -13.11 27.33 -3.31
N ILE A 176 -14.32 26.78 -3.56
CA ILE A 176 -15.32 27.43 -4.44
C ILE A 176 -15.69 28.84 -3.93
N THR A 177 -15.84 28.99 -2.62
CA THR A 177 -16.33 30.23 -2.01
C THR A 177 -15.22 31.24 -1.68
N GLY A 178 -14.00 30.75 -1.45
CA GLY A 178 -12.93 31.55 -0.86
C GLY A 178 -11.64 31.64 -1.66
N TRP A 179 -11.50 31.01 -2.83
CA TRP A 179 -10.25 31.05 -3.60
C TRP A 179 -9.88 32.48 -4.02
N ARG A 180 -8.65 32.92 -3.70
CA ARG A 180 -8.16 34.27 -4.00
C ARG A 180 -7.10 34.34 -5.09
N GLY A 181 -6.47 33.22 -5.47
CA GLY A 181 -5.36 33.20 -6.44
C GLY A 181 -4.05 33.81 -5.92
N GLU A 182 -4.06 34.42 -4.75
CA GLU A 182 -2.89 34.93 -4.03
C GLU A 182 -2.84 34.37 -2.59
N PRO A 183 -1.65 34.28 -1.96
CA PRO A 183 -1.53 33.83 -0.58
C PRO A 183 -2.31 34.73 0.39
N VAL A 184 -3.17 34.14 1.19
CA VAL A 184 -4.02 34.85 2.16
C VAL A 184 -3.37 34.79 3.54
N GLN A 185 -3.33 35.93 4.24
CA GLN A 185 -2.94 35.95 5.66
C GLN A 185 -4.08 35.37 6.50
N ASP A 186 -3.74 34.49 7.44
CA ASP A 186 -4.74 34.00 8.40
C ASP A 186 -4.91 35.06 9.49
N GLY A 187 -6.16 35.47 9.72
CA GLY A 187 -6.57 36.25 10.88
C GLY A 187 -6.90 35.38 12.08
#